data_AF-A0A2P4P5A0-F1
#
_entry.id   AF-A0A2P4P5A0-F1
#
_cell.length_a   1.000
_cell.length_b   1.000
_cell.length_c   1.000
_cell.angle_alpha   90.00
_cell.angle_beta   90.00
_cell.angle_gamma   90.00
#
_symmetry.space_group_name_H-M   'P 1'
#
loop_
_entity.id
_entity.type
_entity.pdbx_description
1 polymer ?
#
loop_
_entity_poly.entity_id
_entity_poly.type
_entity_poly.pdbx_seq_one_letter_code
_entity_poly.pdbx_strand_id
1 'polypeptide(L)'
;MPTNEAAAIYCQLLHALIAANVLFYFVNNPEVHKLFKVLQPSNILPSRKWISINQVHKEVELEIKHLLLRNKAKYLTLTEDRWTNVSQHSSFEVLHLEIIS
;
A
#
# COMPACT_ATOMS: atom_id res chain seq x y z
N MET A 1 -32.49 -2.05 12.81
CA MET A 1 -32.37 -2.79 11.55
C MET A 1 -31.67 -1.89 10.56
N PRO A 2 -30.55 -2.29 9.91
CA PRO A 2 -29.96 -1.46 8.86
C PRO A 2 -31.02 -1.17 7.80
N THR A 3 -31.04 0.06 7.28
CA THR A 3 -31.95 0.43 6.20
C THR A 3 -31.69 -0.45 4.97
N ASN A 4 -32.72 -0.65 4.14
CA ASN A 4 -32.61 -1.45 2.91
C ASN A 4 -31.41 -1.01 2.05
N GLU A 5 -31.10 0.28 2.07
CA GLU A 5 -29.93 0.88 1.40
C GLU A 5 -28.58 0.44 1.97
N ALA A 6 -28.42 0.43 3.30
CA ALA A 6 -27.17 -0.01 3.93
C ALA A 6 -26.89 -1.49 3.65
N ALA A 7 -27.94 -2.32 3.61
CA ALA A 7 -27.83 -3.72 3.22
C ALA A 7 -27.44 -3.87 1.73
N ALA A 8 -28.01 -3.05 0.84
CA ALA A 8 -27.67 -3.06 -0.57
C ALA A 8 -26.21 -2.65 -0.82
N ILE A 9 -25.72 -1.60 -0.15
CA ILE A 9 -24.32 -1.15 -0.22
C ILE A 9 -23.38 -2.26 0.27
N TYR A 10 -23.71 -2.92 1.38
CA TYR A 10 -22.94 -4.03 1.90
C TYR A 10 -22.83 -5.18 0.90
N CYS A 11 -23.93 -5.58 0.27
CA CYS A 11 -23.93 -6.63 -0.75
C CYS A 11 -23.09 -6.25 -1.99
N GLN A 12 -23.18 -5.00 -2.45
CA GLN A 12 -22.38 -4.49 -3.57
C GLN A 12 -20.89 -4.51 -3.25
N LEU A 13 -20.51 -4.08 -2.05
CA LEU A 13 -19.13 -4.12 -1.59
C LEU A 13 -18.61 -5.56 -1.53
N LEU A 14 -19.40 -6.49 -0.99
CA LEU A 14 -19.04 -7.90 -0.92
C LEU A 14 -18.82 -8.49 -2.32
N HIS A 15 -19.73 -8.24 -3.26
CA HIS A 15 -19.58 -8.67 -4.64
C HIS A 15 -18.31 -8.11 -5.29
N ALA A 16 -18.01 -6.83 -5.08
CA ALA A 16 -16.81 -6.21 -5.61
C ALA A 16 -15.52 -6.85 -5.06
N LEU A 17 -15.47 -7.13 -3.76
CA LEU A 17 -14.31 -7.77 -3.12
C LEU A 17 -14.09 -9.20 -3.65
N ILE A 18 -15.17 -9.98 -3.80
CA ILE A 18 -15.09 -11.33 -4.35
C ILE A 18 -14.64 -11.29 -5.81
N ALA A 19 -15.25 -10.43 -6.64
CA ALA A 19 -14.92 -10.32 -8.06
C ALA A 19 -13.47 -9.85 -8.28
N ALA A 20 -12.95 -8.99 -7.41
CA ALA A 20 -11.57 -8.51 -7.46
C ALA A 20 -10.57 -9.45 -6.76
N ASN A 21 -11.04 -10.55 -6.15
CA ASN A 21 -10.23 -11.45 -5.32
C ASN A 21 -9.44 -10.72 -4.22
N VAL A 22 -10.09 -9.79 -3.52
CA VAL A 22 -9.52 -8.99 -2.45
C VAL A 22 -10.00 -9.50 -1.09
N LEU A 23 -9.09 -9.56 -0.12
CA LEU A 23 -9.38 -10.03 1.23
C LEU A 23 -10.34 -9.06 1.95
N PHE A 24 -11.30 -9.60 2.71
CA PHE A 24 -12.34 -8.78 3.35
C PHE A 24 -11.80 -7.76 4.35
N TYR A 25 -10.65 -8.02 4.99
CA TYR A 25 -10.04 -7.04 5.91
C TYR A 25 -9.58 -5.76 5.21
N PHE A 26 -9.47 -5.75 3.87
CA PHE A 26 -9.10 -4.59 3.07
C PHE A 26 -9.93 -3.35 3.41
N VAL A 27 -11.23 -3.53 3.67
CA VAL A 27 -12.14 -2.44 3.99
C VAL A 27 -11.84 -1.77 5.33
N ASN A 28 -11.13 -2.44 6.24
CA ASN A 28 -10.76 -1.88 7.54
C ASN A 28 -9.50 -1.01 7.45
N ASN A 29 -8.80 -0.99 6.32
CA ASN A 29 -7.58 -0.20 6.17
C ASN A 29 -7.93 1.31 6.08
N PRO A 30 -7.39 2.16 6.98
CA PRO A 30 -7.66 3.59 6.96
C PRO A 30 -7.25 4.29 5.64
N GLU A 31 -6.23 3.78 4.95
CA GLU A 31 -5.82 4.33 3.64
C GLU A 31 -6.86 4.04 2.55
N VAL A 32 -7.55 2.90 2.64
CA VAL A 32 -8.67 2.58 1.75
C VAL A 32 -9.82 3.55 1.98
N HIS A 33 -10.14 3.87 3.24
CA HIS A 33 -11.14 4.89 3.54
C HIS A 33 -10.78 6.27 2.98
N LYS A 34 -9.51 6.68 3.09
CA LYS A 34 -9.03 7.94 2.50
C LYS A 34 -9.16 7.91 0.98
N LEU A 35 -8.77 6.82 0.33
CA LEU A 35 -8.89 6.64 -1.11
C LEU A 35 -10.35 6.81 -1.58
N PHE A 36 -11.31 6.15 -0.93
CA PHE A 36 -12.73 6.28 -1.27
C PHE A 36 -13.28 7.70 -1.06
N LYS A 37 -12.74 8.49 -0.12
CA LYS A 37 -13.11 9.91 0.03
C LYS A 37 -12.60 10.79 -1.12
N VAL A 38 -11.45 10.44 -1.69
CA VAL A 38 -10.83 11.17 -2.82
C VAL A 38 -11.46 10.76 -4.15
N LEU A 39 -11.88 9.51 -4.28
CA LEU A 39 -12.56 8.98 -5.45
C LEU A 39 -14.03 9.39 -5.45
N GLN A 40 -14.34 10.54 -6.04
CA GLN A 40 -15.73 10.90 -6.36
C GLN A 40 -16.23 10.02 -7.52
N PRO A 41 -17.52 9.65 -7.57
CA PRO A 41 -18.07 8.83 -8.66
C PRO A 41 -17.90 9.43 -10.06
N SER A 42 -17.70 10.75 -10.15
CA SER A 42 -17.43 11.49 -11.40
C SER A 42 -15.95 11.45 -11.82
N ASN A 43 -15.05 10.94 -10.97
CA ASN A 43 -13.63 10.89 -11.28
C ASN A 43 -13.34 9.70 -12.19
N ILE A 44 -12.66 9.97 -13.31
CA ILE A 44 -12.11 8.92 -14.17
C ILE A 44 -11.07 8.17 -13.34
N LEU A 45 -11.31 6.86 -13.14
CA LEU A 45 -10.36 6.04 -12.39
C LEU A 45 -9.02 6.00 -13.11
N PRO A 46 -7.91 6.12 -12.36
CA PRO A 46 -6.60 6.03 -12.93
C PRO A 46 -6.36 4.68 -13.60
N SER A 47 -5.76 4.68 -14.80
CA SER A 47 -5.31 3.42 -15.40
C SER A 47 -4.19 2.80 -14.58
N ARG A 48 -4.04 1.47 -14.61
CA ARG A 48 -2.94 0.75 -13.92
C ARG A 48 -1.56 1.33 -14.24
N LYS A 49 -1.34 1.76 -15.50
CA LYS A 49 -0.07 2.37 -15.92
C LYS A 49 0.19 3.71 -15.22
N TRP A 50 -0.86 4.44 -14.88
CA TRP A 50 -0.76 5.73 -14.20
C TRP A 50 -0.46 5.58 -12.70
N ILE A 51 -0.96 4.52 -12.04
CA ILE A 51 -0.67 4.22 -10.63
C ILE A 51 0.64 3.41 -10.47
N SER A 52 1.61 3.59 -11.37
CA SER A 52 2.84 2.79 -11.35
C SER A 52 3.71 3.14 -10.13
N ILE A 53 3.92 2.15 -9.26
CA ILE A 53 4.74 2.24 -8.05
C ILE A 53 6.18 2.66 -8.39
N ASN A 54 6.65 2.36 -9.60
CA ASN A 54 8.02 2.68 -10.04
C ASN A 54 8.33 4.18 -10.00
N GLN A 55 7.33 5.04 -10.26
CA GLN A 55 7.54 6.48 -10.23
C GLN A 55 7.62 6.99 -8.79
N VAL A 56 6.73 6.51 -7.91
CA VAL A 56 6.75 6.81 -6.48
C VAL A 56 8.04 6.32 -5.82
N HIS A 57 8.53 5.14 -6.21
CA HIS A 57 9.79 4.59 -5.69
C HIS A 57 10.97 5.52 -5.93
N LYS A 58 11.10 6.10 -7.13
CA LYS A 58 12.19 7.04 -7.44
C LYS A 58 12.11 8.31 -6.62
N GLU A 59 10.91 8.82 -6.38
CA GLU A 59 10.68 10.01 -5.57
C GLU A 59 11.00 9.77 -4.09
N VAL A 60 10.54 8.66 -3.53
CA VAL A 60 10.86 8.24 -2.16
C VAL A 60 12.36 8.01 -2.00
N GLU A 61 13.02 7.36 -2.96
CA GLU A 61 14.46 7.13 -2.94
C GLU A 61 15.25 8.45 -2.92
N LEU A 62 14.82 9.45 -3.69
CA LEU A 62 15.43 10.79 -3.68
C LEU A 62 15.24 11.48 -2.32
N GLU A 63 14.05 11.39 -1.73
CA GLU A 63 13.77 12.01 -0.43
C GLU A 63 14.59 11.37 0.69
N ILE A 64 14.73 10.04 0.69
CA ILE A 64 15.62 9.32 1.61
C ILE A 64 17.06 9.81 1.45
N LYS A 65 17.57 9.95 0.22
CA LYS A 65 18.93 10.48 -0.03
C LYS A 65 19.10 11.89 0.52
N HIS A 66 18.11 12.77 0.32
CA HIS A 66 18.15 14.12 0.88
C HIS A 66 18.14 14.11 2.40
N LEU A 67 17.34 13.25 3.04
CA LEU A 67 17.32 13.11 4.50
C LEU A 67 18.67 12.64 5.05
N LEU A 68 19.30 11.65 4.41
CA LEU A 68 20.61 11.15 4.81
C LEU A 68 21.70 12.22 4.70
N LEU A 69 21.70 12.99 3.61
CA LEU A 69 22.65 14.09 3.37
C LEU A 69 22.42 15.27 4.33
N ARG A 70 21.16 15.66 4.55
CA ARG A 70 20.78 16.78 5.43
C ARG A 70 21.09 16.49 6.89
N ASN A 71 20.77 15.29 7.37
CA ASN A 71 20.93 14.93 8.78
C ASN A 71 22.35 14.50 9.12
N LYS A 72 23.29 14.46 8.15
CA LYS A 72 24.64 13.91 8.32
C LYS A 72 24.61 12.59 9.10
N ALA A 73 23.67 11.71 8.75
CA ALA A 73 23.36 10.52 9.52
C ALA A 73 24.67 9.77 9.83
N LYS A 74 25.04 9.71 11.11
CA LYS A 74 26.31 9.10 11.53
C LYS A 74 26.27 7.58 11.49
N TYR A 75 25.07 7.02 11.61
CA TYR A 75 24.84 5.59 11.70
C TYR A 75 23.62 5.22 10.88
N LEU A 76 23.74 4.11 10.14
CA LEU A 76 22.68 3.54 9.33
C LEU A 76 22.59 2.07 9.72
N THR A 77 21.42 1.65 10.20
CA THR A 77 21.16 0.27 10.59
C THR A 77 20.36 -0.42 9.49
N LEU A 78 20.92 -1.52 9.01
CA LEU A 78 20.26 -2.43 8.07
C LEU A 78 19.72 -3.62 8.87
N THR A 79 18.41 -3.83 8.82
CA THR A 79 17.79 -5.00 9.45
C THR A 79 17.34 -5.95 8.36
N GLU A 80 17.75 -7.21 8.50
CA GLU A 80 17.39 -8.30 7.61
C GLU A 80 16.27 -9.12 8.27
N ASP A 81 15.18 -9.37 7.56
CA ASP A 81 14.02 -10.06 8.11
C ASP A 81 14.15 -11.61 8.06
N ARG A 82 15.08 -12.14 7.25
CA ARG A 82 15.46 -13.57 7.14
C ARG A 82 14.31 -14.54 6.83
N TRP A 83 13.20 -14.05 6.28
CA TRP A 83 12.09 -14.93 5.91
C TRP A 83 12.41 -15.66 4.60
N THR A 84 12.41 -17.00 4.62
CA THR A 84 12.48 -17.81 3.39
C THR A 84 11.07 -18.21 2.95
N ASN A 85 10.69 -17.84 1.73
CA ASN A 85 9.40 -18.24 1.18
C ASN A 85 9.42 -19.73 0.81
N VAL A 86 8.75 -20.57 1.60
CA VAL A 86 8.67 -22.03 1.37
C VAL A 86 7.85 -22.44 0.15
N SER A 87 7.05 -21.53 -0.41
CA SER A 87 6.21 -21.79 -1.59
C SER A 87 6.90 -21.46 -2.91
N GLN A 88 8.07 -20.83 -2.87
CA GLN A 88 8.86 -20.46 -4.05
C GLN A 88 10.25 -21.04 -3.91
N HIS A 89 10.76 -21.74 -4.93
CA HIS A 89 12.15 -22.21 -4.99
C HIS A 89 13.19 -21.08 -5.16
N SER A 90 12.81 -19.83 -4.87
CA SER A 90 13.69 -18.66 -4.90
C SER A 90 13.44 -17.80 -3.67
N SER A 91 14.46 -17.70 -2.83
CA SER A 91 14.54 -16.77 -1.70
C SER A 91 14.58 -15.33 -2.22
N PHE A 92 13.61 -14.51 -1.82
CA PHE A 92 13.71 -13.07 -1.93
C PHE A 92 13.96 -12.50 -0.53
N GLU A 93 15.09 -11.82 -0.38
CA GLU A 93 15.48 -11.10 0.84
C GLU A 93 14.86 -9.70 0.80
N VAL A 94 14.20 -9.27 1.88
CA VAL A 94 13.68 -7.92 2.03
C VAL A 94 14.51 -7.20 3.10
N LEU A 95 15.18 -6.11 2.70
CA LEU A 95 15.99 -5.29 3.60
C LEU A 95 15.19 -4.08 4.06
N HIS A 96 15.10 -3.87 5.37
CA HIS A 96 14.46 -2.69 5.96
C HIS A 96 15.54 -1.71 6.46
N LEU A 97 15.39 -0.43 6.11
CA LEU A 97 16.29 0.65 6.50
C LEU A 97 15.65 1.51 7.58
N GLU A 98 16.32 1.67 8.72
CA GLU A 98 15.93 2.61 9.77
C GLU A 98 17.02 3.67 9.97
N ILE A 99 16.60 4.94 10.01
CA ILE A 99 17.49 6.08 10.28
C ILE A 99 17.35 6.45 11.75
N ILE A 100 18.41 6.27 12.53
CA ILE A 100 18.48 6.68 13.94
C ILE A 100 19.26 8.00 14.00
N SER A 101 18.61 9.07 14.45
CA SER A 101 19.18 10.42 14.62
C SER A 101 19.77 10.62 16.00
#